data_AF-A0A2I1DDI2-F1
#
_entry.id   AF-A0A2I1DDI2-F1
#
_cell.length_a   1.000
_cell.length_b   1.000
_cell.length_c   1.000
_cell.angle_alpha   90.00
_cell.angle_beta   90.00
_cell.angle_gamma   90.00
#
_symmetry.space_group_name_H-M   'P 1'
#
loop_
_entity.id
_entity.type
_entity.pdbx_description
1 polymer ?
#
loop_
_entity_poly.entity_id
_entity_poly.type
_entity_poly.pdbx_seq_one_letter_code
_entity_poly.pdbx_strand_id
1 'polypeptide(L)' 'MSLFGSSSADKPKPCCVCKTEKATRDDCMLFSKTEDPAQECKSTIDQYKSCMAGFGFKV' A
#
# COMPACT_ATOMS: atom_id res chain seq x y z
N MET A 1 -19.07 2.06 19.24
CA MET A 1 -18.60 3.08 18.29
C MET A 1 -18.21 2.37 17.00
N SER A 2 -19.19 2.03 16.17
CA SER A 2 -19.00 1.29 14.92
C SER A 2 -19.50 2.16 13.79
N LEU A 3 -18.61 2.59 12.88
CA LEU A 3 -18.96 3.28 11.64
C LEU A 3 -18.23 2.61 10.47
N PHE A 4 -18.77 1.48 10.01
CA PHE A 4 -18.50 0.95 8.68
C PHE A 4 -19.85 0.62 8.02
N GLY A 5 -20.31 1.51 7.15
CA GLY A 5 -21.29 1.26 6.08
C GLY A 5 -20.63 1.70 4.76
N SER A 6 -20.84 1.07 3.61
CA SER A 6 -21.99 0.28 3.17
C SER A 6 -21.60 -0.76 2.10
N SER A 7 -22.33 -1.89 2.14
CA SER A 7 -22.91 -2.63 1.01
C SER A 7 -22.06 -2.92 -0.24
N SER A 8 -21.42 -4.09 -0.24
CA SER A 8 -21.53 -5.12 -1.29
C SER A 8 -20.59 -6.27 -0.91
N ALA A 9 -21.15 -7.46 -0.81
CA ALA A 9 -20.46 -8.67 -0.40
C ALA A 9 -19.59 -9.25 -1.54
N ASP A 10 -18.54 -8.56 -2.00
CA ASP A 10 -17.65 -9.11 -3.02
C ASP A 10 -16.22 -8.55 -2.88
N LYS A 11 -15.35 -9.34 -2.23
CA LYS A 11 -13.89 -9.24 -2.12
C LYS A 11 -13.32 -7.94 -1.48
N PRO A 12 -12.46 -8.06 -0.44
CA PRO A 12 -11.80 -6.89 0.14
C PRO A 12 -10.98 -6.17 -0.95
N LYS A 13 -11.24 -4.88 -1.15
CA LYS A 13 -10.49 -4.07 -2.11
C LYS A 13 -8.99 -4.10 -1.73
N PRO A 14 -8.06 -4.21 -2.71
CA PRO A 14 -6.62 -4.37 -2.46
C PRO A 14 -5.99 -3.21 -1.68
N CYS A 15 -6.69 -2.07 -1.57
CA CYS A 15 -6.29 -0.94 -0.73
C CYS A 15 -6.49 -1.14 0.79
N CYS A 16 -7.13 -2.23 1.24
CA CYS A 16 -7.41 -2.47 2.66
C CYS A 16 -6.42 -3.39 3.37
N VAL A 17 -5.62 -4.17 2.64
CA VAL A 17 -4.75 -5.20 3.25
C VAL A 17 -3.38 -4.65 3.67
N CYS A 18 -2.79 -3.77 2.86
CA CYS A 18 -1.43 -3.22 3.08
C CYS A 18 -1.48 -1.70 3.24
N LYS A 19 -2.40 -1.20 4.08
CA LYS A 19 -2.63 0.25 4.26
C LYS A 19 -1.38 0.95 4.80
N THR A 20 -0.74 0.35 5.80
CA THR A 20 0.46 0.92 6.44
C THR A 20 1.61 0.98 5.44
N GLU A 21 1.95 -0.13 4.80
CA GLU A 21 3.01 -0.18 3.79
C GLU A 21 2.72 0.77 2.61
N LYS A 22 1.46 0.86 2.17
CA LYS A 22 1.06 1.80 1.12
C LYS A 22 1.28 3.24 1.56
N ALA A 23 0.91 3.61 2.79
CA ALA A 23 1.06 4.95 3.32
C ALA A 23 2.55 5.31 3.44
N THR A 24 3.38 4.42 3.99
CA THR A 24 4.83 4.62 4.10
C THR A 24 5.49 4.79 2.74
N ARG A 25 5.08 4.00 1.73
CA ARG A 25 5.57 4.15 0.34
C ARG A 25 5.12 5.46 -0.28
N ASP A 26 3.88 5.89 -0.04
CA ASP A 26 3.36 7.17 -0.56
C ASP A 26 4.12 8.35 0.04
N ASP A 27 4.29 8.32 1.36
CA ASP A 27 5.01 9.32 2.13
C ASP A 27 6.47 9.43 1.65
N CYS A 28 7.14 8.28 1.51
CA CYS A 28 8.49 8.22 0.97
C CYS A 28 8.57 8.86 -0.42
N MET A 29 7.68 8.49 -1.36
CA MET A 29 7.71 9.06 -2.71
C MET A 29 7.36 10.55 -2.72
N LEU A 30 6.44 10.99 -1.86
CA LEU A 30 5.99 12.37 -1.77
C LEU A 30 7.05 13.30 -1.17
N PHE A 31 7.80 12.80 -0.17
CA PHE A 31 8.82 13.57 0.55
C PHE A 31 10.25 13.34 0.07
N SER A 32 10.45 12.40 -0.85
CA SER A 32 11.78 12.21 -1.45
C SER A 32 12.23 13.48 -2.17
N LYS A 33 13.52 13.80 -2.00
CA LYS A 33 14.19 14.95 -2.62
C LYS A 33 15.15 14.53 -3.73
N THR A 34 15.15 13.25 -4.09
CA THR A 34 16.04 12.72 -5.12
C THR A 34 15.43 12.79 -6.49
N GLU A 35 16.30 12.68 -7.49
CA GLU A 35 15.96 12.63 -8.91
C GLU A 35 15.10 11.40 -9.23
N ASP A 36 15.38 10.28 -8.55
CA ASP A 36 14.64 9.03 -8.67
C ASP A 36 14.11 8.56 -7.29
N PRO A 37 12.90 8.99 -6.91
CA PRO A 37 12.30 8.61 -5.64
C PRO A 37 11.89 7.13 -5.62
N ALA A 38 11.71 6.50 -6.78
CA ALA A 38 11.37 5.08 -6.86
C ALA A 38 12.54 4.19 -6.42
N GLN A 39 13.77 4.57 -6.74
CA GLN A 39 14.97 3.86 -6.33
C GLN A 39 15.27 4.09 -4.84
N GLU A 40 15.07 5.30 -4.31
CA GLU A 40 15.20 5.57 -2.86
C GLU A 40 14.14 4.82 -2.04
N CYS A 41 12.89 4.88 -2.48
CA CYS A 41 11.77 4.21 -1.83
C CYS A 41 11.68 2.72 -2.17
N LYS A 42 12.70 2.14 -2.82
CA LYS A 42 12.68 0.72 -3.25
C LYS A 42 12.38 -0.23 -2.09
N SER A 43 12.91 0.07 -0.89
CA SER A 43 12.65 -0.72 0.32
C SER A 43 11.17 -0.69 0.73
N THR A 44 10.53 0.47 0.73
CA THR A 44 9.11 0.62 1.12
C THR A 44 8.17 0.08 0.03
N ILE A 45 8.57 0.19 -1.24
CA ILE A 45 7.87 -0.43 -2.38
C ILE A 45 7.92 -1.96 -2.28
N ASP A 46 9.08 -2.53 -1.95
CA ASP A 46 9.24 -3.98 -1.82
C ASP A 46 8.43 -4.54 -0.65
N GLN A 47 8.36 -3.81 0.48
CA GLN A 47 7.48 -4.14 1.59
C GLN A 47 6.00 -4.14 1.19
N TYR A 48 5.55 -3.11 0.46
CA TYR A 48 4.17 -3.04 -0.04
C TYR A 48 3.85 -4.22 -0.99
N LYS A 49 4.76 -4.54 -1.91
CA LYS A 49 4.64 -5.68 -2.83
C LYS A 49 4.60 -7.00 -2.08
N SER A 50 5.50 -7.20 -1.12
CA SER A 50 5.57 -8.40 -0.29
C SER A 50 4.30 -8.60 0.54
N CYS A 51 3.77 -7.52 1.11
CA CYS A 51 2.48 -7.58 1.80
C CYS A 51 1.37 -8.01 0.83
N MET A 52 1.22 -7.37 -0.33
CA MET A 52 0.19 -7.73 -1.30
C MET A 52 0.32 -9.16 -1.83
N ALA A 53 1.56 -9.62 -2.04
CA ALA A 53 1.86 -10.99 -2.42
C ALA A 53 1.42 -12.00 -1.36
N GLY A 54 1.57 -11.67 -0.07
CA GLY A 54 1.07 -12.49 1.06
C GLY A 54 -0.45 -12.69 1.05
N PHE A 55 -1.19 -11.76 0.45
CA PHE A 55 -2.64 -11.87 0.24
C PHE A 55 -3.03 -12.43 -1.13
N GLY A 56 -2.06 -12.80 -1.97
CA GLY A 56 -2.29 -13.34 -3.31
C GLY A 56 -2.57 -12.31 -4.40
N PHE A 57 -2.30 -11.02 -4.13
CA PHE A 57 -2.42 -9.95 -5.13
C PHE A 57 -1.07 -9.68 -5.80
N LYS A 58 -1.07 -9.56 -7.14
CA LYS A 58 0.09 -9.06 -7.91
C LYS A 58 -0.11 -7.56 -8.19
N VAL A 59 0.84 -6.73 -7.79
CA VAL A 59 0.86 -5.27 -7.97
C VAL A 59 2.06 -4.81 -8.80
#